data_AF-R7UBY2-F1
#
_entry.id   AF-R7UBY2-F1
#
_cell.length_a   1.000
_cell.length_b   1.000
_cell.length_c   1.000
_cell.angle_alpha   90.00
_cell.angle_beta   90.00
_cell.angle_gamma   90.00
#
_symmetry.space_group_name_H-M   'P 1'
#
loop_
_entity.id
_entity.type
_entity.pdbx_description
1 polymer ?
#
loop_
_entity_poly.entity_id
_entity_poly.type
_entity_poly.pdbx_seq_one_letter_code
_entity_poly.pdbx_strand_id
1 'polypeptide(L)'
;MEVTQFTYFQQVGGIECYPVTGEITYGLERLAMYIQGVDNVYDLVWTVGPQGPVTYGDVFHQQEVEMSTFNFEHADTEALFKQFDFFERESQKLVETGLPLPAYEYVLKASHTFNLLDARHAISVTERQRFILRVRTLARAVAKAYFDKRHELGFPLAEESIRNEVLAQLAKESAQEEK
;
A
#
# COMPACT_ATOMS: atom_id res chain seq x y z
N MET A 1 4.71 22.45 9.41
CA MET A 1 4.39 21.67 8.21
C MET A 1 5.12 20.33 8.32
N GLU A 2 4.40 19.22 8.41
CA GLU A 2 5.01 17.89 8.41
C GLU A 2 5.44 17.54 6.97
N VAL A 3 6.76 17.42 6.75
CA VAL A 3 7.36 17.22 5.41
C VAL A 3 8.01 15.84 5.24
N THR A 4 8.26 15.12 6.34
CA THR A 4 8.92 13.82 6.30
C THR A 4 8.44 12.93 7.44
N GLN A 5 8.21 11.65 7.14
CA GLN A 5 7.97 10.58 8.12
C GLN A 5 9.12 9.57 8.07
N PHE A 6 9.61 9.18 9.25
CA PHE A 6 10.60 8.10 9.41
C PHE A 6 9.94 6.94 10.14
N THR A 7 9.97 5.76 9.53
CA THR A 7 9.38 4.54 10.12
C THR A 7 10.41 3.41 10.09
N TYR A 8 10.60 2.74 11.23
CA TYR A 8 11.40 1.51 11.31
C TYR A 8 10.45 0.32 11.43
N PHE A 9 10.27 -0.42 10.34
CA PHE A 9 9.38 -1.57 10.31
C PHE A 9 9.95 -2.71 11.14
N GLN A 10 9.25 -3.01 12.23
CA GLN A 10 9.48 -4.21 13.02
C GLN A 10 8.73 -5.41 12.43
N GLN A 11 7.54 -5.16 11.86
CA GLN A 11 6.71 -6.18 11.24
C GLN A 11 6.03 -5.66 9.98
N VAL A 12 5.97 -6.50 8.94
CA VAL A 12 5.23 -6.26 7.69
C VAL A 12 4.40 -7.49 7.37
N GLY A 13 3.11 -7.32 7.10
CA GLY A 13 2.21 -8.45 6.84
C GLY A 13 2.12 -9.44 8.01
N GLY A 14 2.47 -9.01 9.23
CA GLY A 14 2.55 -9.87 10.42
C GLY A 14 3.80 -10.74 10.51
N ILE A 15 4.78 -10.53 9.64
CA ILE A 15 6.09 -11.20 9.64
C ILE A 15 7.11 -10.22 10.21
N GLU A 16 8.00 -10.69 11.09
CA GLU A 16 9.08 -9.87 11.62
C GLU A 16 10.09 -9.50 10.52
N CYS A 17 10.49 -8.23 10.49
CA CYS A 17 11.48 -7.75 9.55
C CYS A 17 12.88 -8.06 10.09
N TYR A 18 13.65 -8.85 9.33
CA TYR A 18 15.04 -9.12 9.64
C TYR A 18 15.92 -8.90 8.39
N PRO A 19 16.78 -7.86 8.38
CA PRO A 19 16.94 -6.84 9.42
C PRO A 19 15.73 -5.89 9.46
N VAL A 20 15.65 -5.06 10.51
CA VAL A 20 14.67 -3.96 10.59
C VAL A 20 14.85 -3.04 9.39
N THR A 21 13.76 -2.80 8.65
CA THR A 21 13.78 -1.95 7.46
C THR A 21 13.37 -0.52 7.81
N GLY A 22 14.17 0.46 7.39
CA GLY A 22 13.82 1.88 7.50
C GLY A 22 13.07 2.39 6.27
N GLU A 23 12.02 3.17 6.48
CA GLU A 23 11.29 3.93 5.47
C GLU A 23 11.41 5.42 5.76
N ILE A 24 11.68 6.21 4.71
CA ILE A 24 11.68 7.65 4.73
C ILE A 24 10.68 8.12 3.67
N THR A 25 9.62 8.78 4.10
CA THR A 25 8.54 9.25 3.22
C THR A 25 8.53 10.77 3.20
N TYR A 26 8.70 11.36 2.01
CA TYR A 26 8.72 12.81 1.80
C TYR A 26 7.38 13.30 1.27
N GLY A 27 6.82 14.34 1.88
CA GLY A 27 5.71 15.11 1.30
C GLY A 27 6.26 16.12 0.29
N LEU A 28 6.36 15.71 -0.98
CA LEU A 28 7.06 16.47 -2.03
C LEU A 28 6.46 17.86 -2.24
N GLU A 29 5.14 17.99 -2.27
CA GLU A 29 4.43 19.26 -2.47
C GLU A 29 4.76 20.22 -1.34
N ARG A 30 4.69 19.76 -0.09
CA ARG A 30 5.01 20.57 1.10
C ARG A 30 6.47 21.00 1.11
N LEU A 31 7.39 20.11 0.76
CA LEU A 31 8.81 20.42 0.67
C LEU A 31 9.06 21.49 -0.41
N ALA A 32 8.46 21.32 -1.58
CA ALA A 32 8.59 22.24 -2.70
C ALA A 32 7.94 23.60 -2.42
N MET A 33 6.79 23.63 -1.74
CA MET A 33 6.16 24.87 -1.26
C MET A 33 7.11 25.66 -0.35
N TYR A 34 7.79 24.98 0.58
CA TYR A 34 8.78 25.63 1.46
C TYR A 34 9.97 26.18 0.67
N ILE A 35 10.50 25.40 -0.27
CA ILE A 35 11.66 25.80 -1.09
C ILE A 35 11.32 26.97 -2.01
N GLN A 36 10.12 26.99 -2.60
CA GLN A 36 9.66 28.04 -3.51
C GLN A 36 9.04 29.24 -2.78
N GLY A 37 8.80 29.15 -1.47
CA GLY A 37 8.22 30.23 -0.67
C GLY A 37 6.76 30.52 -1.01
N VAL A 38 5.98 29.50 -1.36
CA VAL A 38 4.55 29.62 -1.68
C VAL A 38 3.67 28.99 -0.60
N ASP A 39 2.55 29.64 -0.28
CA ASP A 39 1.63 29.19 0.79
C ASP A 39 0.49 28.30 0.27
N ASN A 40 0.30 28.23 -1.05
CA ASN A 40 -0.71 27.42 -1.71
C ASN A 40 -0.05 26.42 -2.67
N VAL A 41 -0.43 25.15 -2.58
CA VAL A 41 0.12 24.09 -3.44
C VAL A 41 -0.14 24.35 -4.92
N TYR A 42 -1.26 24.97 -5.27
CA TYR A 42 -1.61 25.23 -6.68
C TYR A 42 -0.73 26.30 -7.33
N ASP A 43 -0.08 27.15 -6.53
CA ASP A 43 0.83 28.20 -7.02
C ASP A 43 2.27 27.68 -7.22
N LEU A 44 2.55 26.43 -6.82
CA LEU A 44 3.85 25.80 -6.97
C LEU A 44 4.22 25.69 -8.45
N VAL A 45 5.42 26.11 -8.83
CA VAL A 45 5.94 25.93 -10.20
C VAL A 45 6.37 24.48 -10.37
N TRP A 46 5.65 23.74 -11.22
CA TRP A 46 5.91 22.34 -11.54
C TRP A 46 7.10 22.21 -12.49
N THR A 47 7.16 23.06 -13.52
CA THR A 47 8.27 23.13 -14.46
C THR A 47 8.33 24.49 -15.14
N VAL A 48 9.49 24.88 -15.67
CA VAL A 48 9.67 26.09 -16.47
C VAL A 48 10.02 25.69 -17.89
N GLY A 49 9.08 25.90 -18.81
CA GLY A 49 9.25 25.57 -20.23
C GLY A 49 9.56 26.79 -21.09
N PRO A 50 9.77 26.60 -22.42
CA PRO A 50 10.02 27.69 -23.37
C PRO A 50 8.89 28.73 -23.45
N GLN A 51 7.68 28.37 -23.02
CA GLN A 51 6.49 29.21 -23.06
C GLN A 51 6.17 29.88 -21.72
N GLY A 52 6.99 29.65 -20.68
CA GLY A 52 6.77 30.15 -19.33
C GLY A 52 6.67 29.03 -18.28
N PRO A 53 6.41 29.39 -17.01
CA PRO A 53 6.17 28.44 -15.94
C PRO A 53 4.83 27.71 -16.13
N VAL A 54 4.81 26.43 -15.79
CA VAL A 54 3.59 25.63 -15.59
C VAL A 54 3.47 25.37 -14.09
N THR A 55 2.34 25.73 -13.50
CA THR A 55 2.07 25.54 -12.08
C THR A 55 1.47 24.16 -11.79
N TYR A 56 1.50 23.74 -10.53
CA TYR A 56 0.81 22.54 -10.06
C TYR A 56 -0.70 22.68 -10.30
N GLY A 57 -1.26 23.88 -10.12
CA GLY A 57 -2.65 24.19 -10.40
C GLY A 57 -3.03 23.92 -11.86
N ASP A 58 -2.19 24.32 -12.81
CA ASP A 58 -2.42 24.09 -14.24
C ASP A 58 -2.53 22.60 -14.59
N VAL A 59 -1.86 21.72 -13.83
CA VAL A 59 -1.82 20.28 -14.08
C VAL A 59 -2.89 19.52 -13.29
N PHE A 60 -3.07 19.84 -12.01
CA PHE A 60 -3.80 18.98 -11.06
C PHE A 60 -5.09 19.60 -10.51
N HIS A 61 -5.34 20.91 -10.66
CA HIS A 61 -6.53 21.51 -10.05
C HIS A 61 -7.83 20.92 -10.58
N GLN A 62 -7.93 20.72 -11.91
CA GLN A 62 -9.08 20.06 -12.52
C GLN A 62 -9.24 18.63 -11.99
N GLN A 63 -8.15 17.87 -11.91
CA GLN A 63 -8.17 16.51 -11.39
C GLN A 63 -8.67 16.44 -9.94
N GLU A 64 -8.20 17.32 -9.07
CA GLU A 64 -8.62 17.38 -7.66
C GLU A 64 -10.12 17.67 -7.52
N VAL A 65 -10.64 18.61 -8.31
CA VAL A 65 -12.07 18.94 -8.32
C VAL A 65 -12.89 17.74 -8.79
N GLU A 66 -12.55 17.16 -9.94
CA GLU A 66 -13.29 16.05 -10.53
C GLU A 66 -13.22 14.78 -9.67
N MET A 67 -12.03 14.44 -9.16
CA MET A 67 -11.85 13.28 -8.30
C MET A 67 -12.55 13.45 -6.95
N SER A 68 -12.56 14.65 -6.36
CA SER A 68 -13.33 14.91 -5.14
C SER A 68 -14.83 14.72 -5.38
N THR A 69 -15.37 15.34 -6.43
CA THR A 69 -16.78 15.18 -6.80
C THR A 69 -17.13 13.72 -7.09
N PHE A 70 -16.28 12.98 -7.80
CA PHE A 70 -16.46 11.54 -8.00
C PHE A 70 -16.46 10.76 -6.66
N ASN A 71 -15.42 10.91 -5.86
CA ASN A 71 -15.19 10.15 -4.62
C ASN A 71 -16.28 10.42 -3.57
N PHE A 72 -16.78 11.66 -3.48
CA PHE A 72 -17.73 12.05 -2.45
C PHE A 72 -19.19 11.97 -2.88
N GLU A 73 -19.49 12.04 -4.18
CA GLU A 73 -20.87 12.20 -4.65
C GLU A 73 -21.31 11.10 -5.61
N HIS A 74 -20.46 10.73 -6.59
CA HIS A 74 -20.90 9.93 -7.74
C HIS A 74 -20.44 8.47 -7.75
N ALA A 75 -19.42 8.09 -6.97
CA ALA A 75 -18.94 6.71 -6.97
C ALA A 75 -20.08 5.74 -6.58
N ASP A 76 -20.32 4.72 -7.44
CA ASP A 76 -21.39 3.74 -7.27
C ASP A 76 -21.05 2.76 -6.16
N THR A 77 -21.63 3.01 -4.99
CA THR A 77 -21.37 2.23 -3.78
C THR A 77 -21.82 0.77 -3.91
N GLU A 78 -22.91 0.49 -4.62
CA GLU A 78 -23.42 -0.89 -4.78
C GLU A 78 -22.44 -1.72 -5.63
N ALA A 79 -21.95 -1.15 -6.73
CA ALA A 79 -20.92 -1.78 -7.55
C ALA A 79 -19.61 -1.95 -6.77
N LEU A 80 -19.20 -0.95 -5.99
CA LEU A 80 -17.97 -0.99 -5.19
C LEU A 80 -18.01 -2.10 -4.13
N PHE A 81 -19.15 -2.33 -3.44
CA PHE A 81 -19.28 -3.47 -2.52
C PHE A 81 -19.05 -4.81 -3.24
N LYS A 82 -19.68 -5.01 -4.40
CA LYS A 82 -19.51 -6.23 -5.21
C LYS A 82 -18.05 -6.39 -5.70
N GLN A 83 -17.40 -5.29 -6.08
CA GLN A 83 -16.01 -5.29 -6.49
C GLN A 83 -15.08 -5.68 -5.33
N PHE A 84 -15.32 -5.15 -4.13
CA PHE A 84 -14.52 -5.51 -2.96
C PHE A 84 -14.57 -7.02 -2.70
N ASP A 85 -15.78 -7.59 -2.67
CA ASP A 85 -15.97 -9.04 -2.45
C ASP A 85 -15.33 -9.88 -3.58
N PHE A 86 -15.41 -9.40 -4.83
CA PHE A 86 -14.74 -10.04 -5.96
C PHE A 86 -13.21 -10.02 -5.81
N PHE A 87 -12.62 -8.87 -5.47
CA PHE A 87 -11.18 -8.73 -5.30
C PHE A 87 -10.66 -9.53 -4.11
N GLU A 88 -11.39 -9.58 -3.00
CA GLU A 88 -11.06 -10.43 -1.86
C GLU A 88 -10.98 -11.91 -2.26
N ARG A 89 -12.01 -12.41 -2.97
CA ARG A 89 -12.04 -13.80 -3.43
C ARG A 89 -10.91 -14.14 -4.40
N GLU A 90 -10.66 -13.29 -5.40
CA GLU A 90 -9.58 -13.54 -6.36
C GLU A 90 -8.19 -13.47 -5.71
N SER A 91 -7.99 -12.56 -4.75
CA SER A 91 -6.75 -12.52 -3.96
C SER A 91 -6.52 -13.83 -3.21
N GLN A 92 -7.55 -14.37 -2.54
CA GLN A 92 -7.45 -15.62 -1.79
C GLN A 92 -7.13 -16.81 -2.71
N LYS A 93 -7.88 -16.96 -3.81
CA LYS A 93 -7.66 -18.00 -4.82
C LYS A 93 -6.23 -17.98 -5.37
N LEU A 94 -5.68 -16.80 -5.64
CA LEU A 94 -4.32 -16.66 -6.18
C LEU A 94 -3.25 -16.98 -5.13
N VAL A 95 -3.47 -16.64 -3.86
CA VAL A 95 -2.62 -17.09 -2.75
C VAL A 95 -2.61 -18.62 -2.68
N GLU A 96 -3.77 -19.27 -2.72
CA GLU A 96 -3.89 -20.74 -2.70
C GLU A 96 -3.20 -21.41 -3.89
N THR A 97 -3.17 -20.74 -5.04
CA THR A 97 -2.47 -21.21 -6.25
C THR A 97 -0.97 -20.93 -6.23
N GLY A 98 -0.44 -20.29 -5.18
CA GLY A 98 0.98 -19.95 -5.05
C GLY A 98 1.43 -18.78 -5.95
N LEU A 99 0.52 -17.86 -6.27
CA LEU A 99 0.76 -16.67 -7.10
C LEU A 99 0.63 -15.37 -6.27
N PRO A 100 1.58 -15.09 -5.34
CA PRO A 100 1.45 -13.99 -4.40
C PRO A 100 1.51 -12.60 -5.04
N LEU A 101 2.28 -12.42 -6.12
CA LEU A 101 2.39 -11.13 -6.80
C LEU A 101 1.07 -10.73 -7.49
N PRO A 102 0.43 -11.59 -8.32
CA PRO A 102 -0.93 -11.32 -8.79
C PRO A 102 -1.97 -11.17 -7.67
N ALA A 103 -1.85 -11.94 -6.58
CA ALA A 103 -2.74 -11.79 -5.43
C ALA A 103 -2.62 -10.38 -4.80
N TYR A 104 -1.40 -9.84 -4.69
CA TYR A 104 -1.15 -8.51 -4.16
C TYR A 104 -1.87 -7.40 -4.94
N GLU A 105 -1.92 -7.50 -6.27
CA GLU A 105 -2.68 -6.57 -7.11
C GLU A 105 -4.16 -6.49 -6.71
N TYR A 106 -4.76 -7.63 -6.34
CA TYR A 106 -6.14 -7.66 -5.85
C TYR A 106 -6.29 -7.10 -4.44
N VAL A 107 -5.27 -7.22 -3.58
CA VAL A 107 -5.25 -6.55 -2.27
C VAL A 107 -5.25 -5.03 -2.44
N LEU A 108 -4.44 -4.51 -3.36
CA LEU A 108 -4.39 -3.07 -3.65
C LEU A 108 -5.74 -2.56 -4.17
N LYS A 109 -6.36 -3.31 -5.11
CA LYS A 109 -7.70 -2.98 -5.61
C LYS A 109 -8.74 -3.00 -4.50
N ALA A 110 -8.76 -4.03 -3.65
CA ALA A 110 -9.67 -4.10 -2.51
C ALA A 110 -9.46 -2.93 -1.54
N SER A 111 -8.21 -2.58 -1.22
CA SER A 111 -7.88 -1.46 -0.35
C SER A 111 -8.34 -0.12 -0.93
N HIS A 112 -8.16 0.10 -2.24
CA HIS A 112 -8.61 1.32 -2.88
C HIS A 112 -10.15 1.40 -2.97
N THR A 113 -10.82 0.30 -3.32
CA THR A 113 -12.28 0.20 -3.31
C THR A 113 -12.86 0.48 -1.92
N PHE A 114 -12.21 -0.03 -0.86
CA PHE A 114 -12.57 0.32 0.52
C PHE A 114 -12.46 1.83 0.78
N ASN A 115 -11.39 2.48 0.36
CA ASN A 115 -11.23 3.93 0.53
C ASN A 115 -12.32 4.73 -0.18
N LEU A 116 -12.74 4.31 -1.38
CA LEU A 116 -13.86 4.93 -2.10
C LEU A 116 -15.18 4.76 -1.35
N LEU A 117 -15.45 3.58 -0.81
CA LEU A 117 -16.64 3.33 0.02
C LEU A 117 -16.63 4.16 1.31
N ASP A 118 -15.48 4.30 1.97
CA ASP A 118 -15.31 5.14 3.16
C ASP A 118 -15.52 6.63 2.82
N ALA A 119 -14.97 7.12 1.70
CA ALA A 119 -15.16 8.49 1.22
C ALA A 119 -16.64 8.79 0.89
N ARG A 120 -17.36 7.84 0.29
CA ARG A 120 -18.81 7.94 0.06
C ARG A 120 -19.65 7.88 1.33
N HIS A 121 -19.03 7.68 2.49
CA HIS A 121 -19.72 7.45 3.77
C HIS A 121 -20.72 6.29 3.68
N ALA A 122 -20.43 5.30 2.83
CA ALA A 122 -21.30 4.16 2.57
C ALA A 122 -21.15 3.05 3.61
N ILE A 123 -20.17 3.19 4.52
CA ILE A 123 -19.77 2.20 5.51
C ILE A 123 -19.89 2.85 6.90
N SER A 124 -20.60 2.20 7.82
CA SER A 124 -20.67 2.63 9.22
C SER A 124 -19.33 2.43 9.96
N VAL A 125 -19.14 3.05 11.12
CA VAL A 125 -17.91 2.90 11.93
C VAL A 125 -17.60 1.43 12.23
N THR A 126 -18.62 0.64 12.57
CA THR A 126 -18.48 -0.80 12.85
C THR A 126 -18.08 -1.58 11.59
N GLU A 127 -18.69 -1.28 10.45
CA GLU A 127 -18.34 -1.92 9.20
C GLU A 127 -16.93 -1.54 8.75
N ARG A 128 -16.50 -0.30 8.98
CA ARG A 128 -15.13 0.15 8.64
C ARG A 128 -14.08 -0.72 9.31
N GLN A 129 -14.25 -1.03 10.60
CA GLN A 129 -13.36 -1.95 11.31
C GLN A 129 -13.35 -3.35 10.66
N ARG A 130 -14.51 -3.86 10.24
CA ARG A 130 -14.62 -5.15 9.54
C ARG A 130 -13.88 -5.14 8.21
N PHE A 131 -14.03 -4.10 7.40
CA PHE A 131 -13.30 -3.97 6.12
C PHE A 131 -11.78 -3.87 6.34
N ILE A 132 -11.32 -3.10 7.32
CA ILE A 132 -9.89 -3.02 7.68
C ILE A 132 -9.34 -4.41 8.05
N LEU A 133 -10.07 -5.19 8.84
CA LEU A 133 -9.66 -6.56 9.19
C LEU A 133 -9.60 -7.49 7.97
N ARG A 134 -10.55 -7.36 7.04
CA ARG A 134 -10.56 -8.13 5.77
C ARG A 134 -9.32 -7.81 4.92
N VAL A 135 -9.05 -6.52 4.65
CA VAL A 135 -7.85 -6.09 3.91
C VAL A 135 -6.57 -6.54 4.62
N ARG A 136 -6.51 -6.41 5.96
CA ARG A 136 -5.38 -6.88 6.75
C ARG A 136 -5.16 -8.39 6.61
N THR A 137 -6.23 -9.18 6.59
CA THR A 137 -6.15 -10.64 6.41
C THR A 137 -5.58 -11.00 5.05
N LEU A 138 -6.06 -10.34 3.99
CA LEU A 138 -5.53 -10.51 2.64
C LEU A 138 -4.03 -10.16 2.56
N ALA A 139 -3.64 -9.00 3.09
CA ALA A 139 -2.25 -8.56 3.09
C ALA A 139 -1.32 -9.53 3.84
N ARG A 140 -1.77 -10.07 4.98
CA ARG A 140 -1.00 -11.11 5.72
C ARG A 140 -0.83 -12.38 4.91
N ALA A 141 -1.89 -12.85 4.26
CA ALA A 141 -1.85 -14.06 3.45
C ALA A 141 -0.89 -13.91 2.26
N VAL A 142 -0.95 -12.77 1.57
CA VAL A 142 -0.03 -12.45 0.46
C VAL A 142 1.41 -12.32 0.95
N ALA A 143 1.65 -11.63 2.07
CA ALA A 143 2.99 -11.49 2.62
C ALA A 143 3.61 -12.85 2.97
N LYS A 144 2.84 -13.73 3.61
CA LYS A 144 3.29 -15.10 3.92
C LYS A 144 3.59 -15.90 2.65
N ALA A 145 2.67 -15.92 1.69
CA ALA A 145 2.87 -16.64 0.44
C ALA A 145 4.07 -16.10 -0.38
N TYR A 146 4.30 -14.79 -0.36
CA TYR A 146 5.49 -14.20 -0.96
C TYR A 146 6.75 -14.65 -0.23
N PHE A 147 6.79 -14.54 1.11
CA PHE A 147 7.92 -14.99 1.92
C PHE A 147 8.26 -16.45 1.65
N ASP A 148 7.27 -17.34 1.63
CA ASP A 148 7.44 -18.77 1.36
C ASP A 148 8.02 -19.00 -0.04
N LYS A 149 7.55 -18.27 -1.06
CA LYS A 149 8.14 -18.31 -2.41
C LYS A 149 9.59 -17.82 -2.43
N ARG A 150 9.93 -16.80 -1.65
CA ARG A 150 11.32 -16.34 -1.52
C ARG A 150 12.19 -17.37 -0.79
N HIS A 151 11.64 -18.05 0.21
CA HIS A 151 12.29 -19.12 0.95
C HIS A 151 12.59 -20.33 0.05
N GLU A 152 11.63 -20.79 -0.76
CA GLU A 152 11.82 -21.85 -1.77
C GLU A 152 12.95 -21.54 -2.76
N LEU A 153 13.12 -20.26 -3.10
CA LEU A 153 14.20 -19.78 -3.97
C LEU A 153 15.53 -19.54 -3.22
N GLY A 154 15.58 -19.77 -1.90
CA GLY A 154 16.76 -19.54 -1.07
C GLY A 154 17.10 -18.05 -0.89
N PHE A 155 16.11 -17.16 -0.85
CA PHE A 155 16.28 -15.71 -0.68
C PHE A 155 17.40 -15.09 -1.55
N PRO A 156 17.31 -15.15 -2.89
CA PRO A 156 18.44 -14.83 -3.77
C PRO A 156 18.84 -13.35 -3.80
N LEU A 157 18.05 -12.46 -3.19
CA LEU A 157 18.32 -11.02 -3.08
C LEU A 157 18.83 -10.60 -1.70
N ALA A 158 18.82 -11.50 -0.73
CA ALA A 158 19.34 -11.21 0.60
C ALA A 158 20.87 -11.31 0.60
N GLU A 159 21.51 -10.49 1.44
CA GLU A 159 22.94 -10.64 1.73
C GLU A 159 23.22 -12.05 2.24
N GLU A 160 24.35 -12.63 1.85
CA GLU A 160 24.68 -14.02 2.19
C GLU A 160 24.67 -14.30 3.70
N SER A 161 25.19 -13.36 4.49
CA SER A 161 25.22 -13.43 5.96
C SER A 161 23.80 -13.57 6.54
N ILE A 162 22.90 -12.65 6.17
CA ILE A 162 21.51 -12.56 6.61
C ILE A 162 20.72 -13.78 6.11
N ARG A 163 20.88 -14.14 4.83
CA ARG A 163 20.23 -15.30 4.23
C ARG A 163 20.51 -16.57 5.02
N ASN A 164 21.79 -16.84 5.30
CA ASN A 164 22.20 -18.07 5.98
C ASN A 164 21.65 -18.12 7.40
N GLU A 165 21.60 -16.99 8.09
CA GLU A 165 21.00 -16.88 9.43
C GLU A 165 19.49 -17.18 9.41
N VAL A 166 18.74 -16.56 8.50
CA VAL A 166 17.29 -16.76 8.38
C VAL A 166 16.97 -18.21 8.00
N LEU A 167 17.69 -18.79 7.05
CA LEU A 167 17.51 -20.21 6.67
C LEU A 167 17.78 -21.15 7.85
N ALA A 168 18.82 -20.88 8.64
CA ALA A 168 19.13 -21.66 9.83
C ALA A 168 18.06 -21.51 10.93
N GLN A 169 17.45 -20.33 11.06
CA GLN A 169 16.34 -20.10 11.97
C GLN A 169 15.09 -20.87 11.54
N LEU A 170 14.68 -20.74 10.28
CA LEU A 170 13.51 -21.44 9.73
C LEU A 170 13.65 -22.97 9.85
N ALA A 171 14.84 -23.51 9.59
CA ALA A 171 15.11 -24.94 9.76
C ALA A 171 14.96 -25.42 11.22
N LYS A 172 15.30 -24.57 12.20
CA LYS A 172 15.10 -24.88 13.63
C LYS A 172 13.62 -24.84 14.01
N GLU A 173 12.87 -23.87 13.48
CA GLU A 173 11.44 -23.73 13.74
C GLU A 173 10.66 -24.94 13.20
N SER A 174 10.93 -25.38 11.96
CA SER A 174 10.30 -26.59 11.40
C SER A 174 10.61 -27.86 12.21
N ALA A 175 11.85 -28.01 12.71
CA ALA A 175 12.24 -29.17 13.52
C ALA A 175 11.62 -29.18 14.94
N GLN A 176 11.11 -28.04 15.41
CA GLN A 176 10.41 -27.93 16.70
C GLN A 176 8.90 -28.20 16.55
N GLU A 177 8.29 -27.83 15.42
CA GLU A 177 6.87 -28.10 15.15
C GLU A 177 6.58 -29.60 14.90
N GLU A 178 7.57 -30.38 14.48
CA GLU A 178 7.45 -31.83 14.25
C GLU A 178 7.59 -32.70 15.52
N LYS A 179 7.84 -32.10 16.69
CA LYS A 179 7.98 -32.79 17.99
C LYS A 179 6.78 -32.56 18.90
#